data_AF-A0A6B0V8F8-F1
#
_entry.id   AF-A0A6B0V8F8-F1
#
_cell.length_a   1.000
_cell.length_b   1.000
_cell.length_c   1.000
_cell.angle_alpha   90.00
_cell.angle_beta   90.00
_cell.angle_gamma   90.00
#
_symmetry.space_group_name_H-M   'P 1'
#
loop_
_entity.id
_entity.type
_entity.pdbx_description
1 polymer ?
#
loop_
_entity_poly.entity_id
_entity_poly.type
_entity_poly.pdbx_seq_one_letter_code
_entity_poly.pdbx_strand_id
1 'polypeptide(L)'
;MILKLVIILQTWSTIHGATDPEKYIKKVQINATCRADKIKVTEYLQVEKWCFMMCKNKTTDWWEKTTEDFSDERLCNFDPFDPPIPVAVTGKCVNGSCRNPDSIARRTNQVPACFDYDRMLYNGEEIAEECKKSCYVNGSLKDVNLENGEKCVYKKTSYLFGLSEKVAEVGTCQDGRCIKKQECLRTKLPVYPGFSVDKECTITCNRSSRKQLDNGTMCVLRTSSSGFSFGSFFGTKPTTIVEEIGICDSGKCVKRDGYKVPTHNSTKGCNGTDVFINENLTVASHCQAECSDGTSEHRAMDILCLWLYRRHEHLDIFKIGFCYCGICEPRDNYVVLVDSKNPPVKDKDHLLESC
;
A
#
# COMPACT_ATOMS: atom_id res chain seq x y z
N MET A 1 -4.77 -20.53 -49.66
CA MET A 1 -4.81 -19.15 -49.14
C MET A 1 -6.13 -18.92 -48.38
N ILE A 2 -6.34 -19.63 -47.27
CA ILE A 2 -7.50 -19.50 -46.36
C ILE A 2 -7.02 -19.95 -44.97
N LEU A 3 -6.09 -19.21 -44.35
CA LEU A 3 -5.63 -19.49 -42.98
C LEU A 3 -5.06 -18.23 -42.31
N LYS A 4 -5.74 -17.09 -42.46
CA LYS A 4 -5.35 -15.83 -41.81
C LYS A 4 -6.52 -15.04 -41.18
N LEU A 5 -7.69 -15.66 -41.00
CA LEU A 5 -8.90 -14.91 -40.62
C LEU A 5 -9.74 -15.52 -39.48
N VAL A 6 -9.15 -16.34 -38.61
CA VAL A 6 -9.87 -16.97 -37.47
C VAL A 6 -9.22 -16.71 -36.09
N ILE A 7 -8.16 -15.90 -36.00
CA ILE A 7 -7.46 -15.66 -34.71
C ILE A 7 -7.74 -14.27 -34.10
N ILE A 8 -8.50 -13.39 -34.77
CA ILE A 8 -8.74 -12.02 -34.27
C ILE A 8 -10.15 -11.84 -33.62
N LEU A 9 -10.95 -12.90 -33.48
CA LEU A 9 -12.33 -12.80 -32.97
C LEU A 9 -12.67 -13.68 -31.76
N GLN A 10 -11.66 -14.18 -31.02
CA GLN A 10 -11.88 -14.99 -29.80
C GLN A 10 -11.05 -14.55 -28.57
N THR A 11 -10.60 -13.30 -28.49
CA THR A 11 -9.95 -12.79 -27.25
C THR A 11 -10.87 -11.93 -26.38
N TRP A 12 -12.16 -11.83 -26.69
CA TRP A 12 -13.08 -10.89 -26.00
C TRP A 12 -14.23 -11.55 -25.23
N SER A 13 -14.20 -12.86 -25.05
CA SER A 13 -15.29 -13.54 -24.34
C SER A 13 -14.81 -14.84 -23.73
N THR A 14 -14.11 -14.75 -22.58
CA THR A 14 -14.06 -15.78 -21.50
C THR A 14 -12.98 -15.51 -20.43
N ILE A 15 -12.77 -14.27 -19.97
CA ILE A 15 -12.00 -14.04 -18.73
C ILE A 15 -12.68 -12.92 -17.92
N HIS A 16 -13.21 -13.29 -16.76
CA HIS A 16 -14.01 -12.52 -15.79
C HIS A 16 -15.48 -12.34 -16.16
N GLY A 17 -16.34 -13.11 -15.47
CA GLY A 17 -17.75 -12.79 -15.36
C GLY A 17 -17.90 -11.35 -14.90
N ALA A 18 -18.51 -10.53 -15.74
CA ALA A 18 -18.89 -9.16 -15.45
C ALA A 18 -19.79 -9.21 -14.21
N THR A 19 -19.15 -9.04 -13.08
CA THR A 19 -19.80 -9.08 -11.79
C THR A 19 -20.49 -7.75 -11.66
N ASP A 20 -21.81 -7.75 -11.50
CA ASP A 20 -22.59 -6.51 -11.39
C ASP A 20 -21.93 -5.55 -10.37
N PRO A 21 -21.37 -4.41 -10.83
CA PRO A 21 -20.66 -3.48 -9.97
C PRO A 21 -21.57 -2.86 -8.91
N GLU A 22 -22.90 -2.85 -9.12
CA GLU A 22 -23.85 -2.33 -8.15
C GLU A 22 -23.78 -3.06 -6.81
N LYS A 23 -23.44 -4.35 -6.81
CA LYS A 23 -23.33 -5.13 -5.56
C LYS A 23 -22.22 -4.64 -4.62
N TYR A 24 -21.27 -3.85 -5.14
CA TYR A 24 -20.19 -3.27 -4.35
C TYR A 24 -20.45 -1.81 -3.99
N ILE A 25 -21.49 -1.17 -4.55
CA ILE A 25 -21.75 0.26 -4.36
C ILE A 25 -22.88 0.43 -3.35
N LYS A 26 -22.64 1.26 -2.34
CA LYS A 26 -23.61 1.63 -1.31
C LYS A 26 -23.80 3.13 -1.30
N LYS A 27 -25.05 3.58 -1.43
CA LYS A 27 -25.41 4.99 -1.21
C LYS A 27 -25.46 5.26 0.30
N VAL A 28 -24.75 6.29 0.75
CA VAL A 28 -24.68 6.70 2.15
C VAL A 28 -25.21 8.12 2.27
N GLN A 29 -26.23 8.28 3.11
CA GLN A 29 -26.75 9.60 3.46
C GLN A 29 -25.80 10.25 4.47
N ILE A 30 -25.28 11.44 4.18
CA ILE A 30 -24.35 12.16 5.05
C ILE A 30 -25.14 13.01 6.06
N ASN A 31 -26.13 13.76 5.56
CA ASN A 31 -27.07 14.55 6.38
C ASN A 31 -28.44 14.62 5.67
N ALA A 32 -29.36 15.46 6.11
CA ALA A 32 -30.70 15.54 5.53
C ALA A 32 -30.74 15.88 4.02
N THR A 33 -29.71 16.56 3.49
CA THR A 33 -29.70 17.09 2.12
C THR A 33 -28.61 16.45 1.24
N CYS A 34 -27.56 15.89 1.82
CA CYS A 34 -26.37 15.41 1.13
C CYS A 34 -26.20 13.88 1.19
N ARG A 35 -25.67 13.31 0.10
CA ARG A 35 -25.36 11.88 -0.04
C ARG A 35 -24.02 11.65 -0.74
N ALA A 36 -23.36 10.56 -0.43
CA ALA A 36 -22.17 10.08 -1.11
C ALA A 36 -22.31 8.59 -1.47
N ASP A 37 -21.62 8.16 -2.52
CA ASP A 37 -21.57 6.76 -2.93
C ASP A 37 -20.27 6.14 -2.41
N LYS A 38 -20.36 5.02 -1.68
CA LYS A 38 -19.21 4.27 -1.18
C LYS A 38 -19.06 2.95 -1.92
N ILE A 39 -17.82 2.48 -2.08
CA ILE A 39 -17.48 1.17 -2.64
C ILE A 39 -16.98 0.26 -1.53
N LYS A 40 -17.54 -0.94 -1.44
CA LYS A 40 -17.06 -2.01 -0.56
C LYS A 40 -15.75 -2.59 -1.09
N VAL A 41 -14.69 -2.55 -0.28
CA VAL A 41 -13.35 -3.07 -0.62
C VAL A 41 -13.11 -4.43 0.02
N THR A 42 -13.34 -4.49 1.33
CA THR A 42 -13.36 -5.71 2.15
C THR A 42 -14.63 -5.73 2.99
N GLU A 43 -14.80 -6.72 3.87
CA GLU A 43 -15.93 -6.74 4.80
C GLU A 43 -15.96 -5.51 5.72
N TYR A 44 -14.79 -5.00 6.11
CA TYR A 44 -14.65 -3.92 7.09
C TYR A 44 -13.99 -2.65 6.53
N LEU A 45 -13.83 -2.55 5.21
CA LEU A 45 -13.28 -1.37 4.53
C LEU A 45 -14.22 -0.92 3.40
N GLN A 46 -14.57 0.35 3.45
CA GLN A 46 -15.28 1.07 2.39
C GLN A 46 -14.52 2.33 2.04
N VAL A 47 -14.60 2.72 0.77
CA VAL A 47 -13.96 3.93 0.24
C VAL A 47 -14.97 4.74 -0.55
N GLU A 48 -14.71 6.03 -0.72
CA GLU A 48 -15.56 6.86 -1.56
C GLU A 48 -15.44 6.43 -3.03
N LYS A 49 -16.59 6.30 -3.70
CA LYS A 49 -16.65 6.12 -5.16
C LYS A 49 -16.16 7.37 -5.86
N TRP A 50 -16.54 8.52 -5.33
CA TRP A 50 -16.19 9.84 -5.84
C TRP A 50 -15.72 10.73 -4.69
N CYS A 51 -14.75 11.60 -4.95
CA CYS A 51 -14.25 12.52 -3.94
C CYS A 51 -15.15 13.77 -3.75
N PHE A 52 -16.45 13.61 -3.88
CA PHE A 52 -17.44 14.63 -3.62
C PHE A 52 -18.75 13.99 -3.14
N MET A 53 -19.56 14.76 -2.43
CA MET A 53 -20.94 14.43 -2.11
C MET A 53 -21.90 15.24 -2.98
N MET A 54 -23.10 14.70 -3.20
CA MET A 54 -24.20 15.37 -3.90
C MET A 54 -25.22 15.88 -2.87
N CYS A 55 -25.51 17.17 -2.89
CA CYS A 55 -26.45 17.84 -2.01
C CYS A 55 -27.67 18.36 -2.78
N LYS A 56 -28.86 18.12 -2.25
CA LYS A 56 -30.11 18.71 -2.78
C LYS A 56 -30.13 20.21 -2.46
N ASN A 57 -30.36 21.04 -3.46
CA ASN A 57 -30.63 22.48 -3.36
C ASN A 57 -29.66 23.25 -2.45
N LYS A 58 -28.44 23.52 -2.93
CA LYS A 58 -27.60 24.51 -2.26
C LYS A 58 -28.17 25.93 -2.41
N THR A 59 -28.81 26.23 -3.54
CA THR A 59 -29.49 27.50 -3.84
C THR A 59 -30.52 27.32 -4.98
N THR A 60 -31.32 28.37 -5.21
CA THR A 60 -32.20 28.53 -6.40
C THR A 60 -31.44 28.95 -7.66
N ASP A 61 -30.12 29.10 -7.58
CA ASP A 61 -29.26 29.62 -8.63
C ASP A 61 -28.67 28.46 -9.45
N TRP A 62 -28.99 28.43 -10.74
CA TRP A 62 -28.68 27.31 -11.64
C TRP A 62 -27.18 27.14 -11.96
N TRP A 63 -26.33 28.10 -11.59
CA TRP A 63 -24.87 28.06 -11.74
C TRP A 63 -24.15 27.51 -10.51
N GLU A 64 -24.82 27.33 -9.38
CA GLU A 64 -24.18 26.77 -8.19
C GLU A 64 -24.07 25.24 -8.26
N LYS A 65 -22.87 24.73 -7.96
CA LYS A 65 -22.61 23.30 -7.94
C LYS A 65 -23.44 22.63 -6.85
N THR A 66 -24.18 21.59 -7.22
CA THR A 66 -24.89 20.69 -6.29
C THR A 66 -23.96 19.70 -5.61
N THR A 67 -22.65 19.85 -5.77
CA THR A 67 -21.62 18.96 -5.21
C THR A 67 -20.72 19.69 -4.21
N GLU A 68 -20.32 18.98 -3.16
CA GLU A 68 -19.28 19.42 -2.24
C GLU A 68 -18.09 18.49 -2.34
N ASP A 69 -16.92 19.09 -2.55
CA ASP A 69 -15.67 18.36 -2.73
C ASP A 69 -15.10 17.90 -1.38
N PHE A 70 -14.72 16.64 -1.29
CA PHE A 70 -13.96 16.12 -0.16
C PHE A 70 -12.49 16.55 -0.28
N SER A 71 -11.94 17.02 0.84
CA SER A 71 -10.54 17.45 0.97
C SER A 71 -9.90 17.01 2.29
N ASP A 72 -10.49 16.00 2.93
CA ASP A 72 -10.13 15.48 4.24
C ASP A 72 -9.36 14.16 4.18
N GLU A 73 -8.83 13.82 3.00
CA GLU A 73 -8.04 12.61 2.76
C GLU A 73 -8.76 11.29 3.06
N ARG A 74 -10.11 11.31 3.08
CA ARG A 74 -10.86 10.05 3.07
C ARG A 74 -10.46 9.21 1.86
N LEU A 75 -10.48 7.89 2.04
CA LEU A 75 -10.01 6.96 1.02
C LEU A 75 -10.98 6.91 -0.17
N CYS A 76 -10.43 6.75 -1.37
CA CYS A 76 -11.19 6.63 -2.62
C CYS A 76 -10.64 5.49 -3.50
N ASN A 77 -11.43 5.02 -4.47
CA ASN A 77 -10.95 4.04 -5.45
C ASN A 77 -10.04 4.72 -6.48
N PHE A 78 -8.76 4.37 -6.50
CA PHE A 78 -7.77 5.04 -7.35
C PHE A 78 -7.33 4.13 -8.50
N ASP A 79 -7.45 4.66 -9.71
CA ASP A 79 -6.73 4.22 -10.89
C ASP A 79 -6.46 5.45 -11.78
N PRO A 80 -5.28 5.54 -12.43
CA PRO A 80 -4.97 6.66 -13.31
C PRO A 80 -5.90 6.81 -14.53
N PHE A 81 -6.59 5.73 -14.92
CA PHE A 81 -7.42 5.66 -16.12
C PHE A 81 -8.87 5.31 -15.80
N ASP A 82 -9.12 4.12 -15.24
CA ASP A 82 -10.46 3.64 -14.91
C ASP A 82 -10.41 2.70 -13.68
N PRO A 83 -10.96 3.14 -12.53
CA PRO A 83 -10.79 2.41 -11.27
C PRO A 83 -11.58 1.11 -11.25
N PRO A 84 -10.89 -0.06 -11.17
CA PRO A 84 -11.57 -1.34 -11.23
C PRO A 84 -12.46 -1.56 -10.01
N ILE A 85 -13.51 -2.36 -10.20
CA ILE A 85 -14.32 -2.92 -9.13
C ILE A 85 -14.23 -4.45 -9.23
N PRO A 86 -13.79 -5.17 -8.19
CA PRO A 86 -13.45 -4.67 -6.85
C PRO A 86 -12.19 -3.78 -6.83
N VAL A 87 -12.12 -2.89 -5.83
CA VAL A 87 -11.03 -1.92 -5.65
C VAL A 87 -9.68 -2.63 -5.60
N ALA A 88 -8.77 -2.24 -6.49
CA ALA A 88 -7.41 -2.76 -6.53
C ALA A 88 -6.43 -1.92 -5.72
N VAL A 89 -6.58 -0.58 -5.74
CA VAL A 89 -5.69 0.36 -5.06
C VAL A 89 -6.53 1.54 -4.55
N THR A 90 -6.22 2.06 -3.36
CA THR A 90 -6.88 3.26 -2.85
C THR A 90 -6.07 4.52 -3.08
N GLY A 91 -6.77 5.63 -3.27
CA GLY A 91 -6.22 6.98 -3.19
C GLY A 91 -6.75 7.73 -1.98
N LYS A 92 -6.52 9.04 -1.99
CA LYS A 92 -6.97 10.00 -0.98
C LYS A 92 -7.70 11.15 -1.66
N CYS A 93 -8.83 11.57 -1.10
CA CYS A 93 -9.60 12.69 -1.60
C CYS A 93 -8.98 14.03 -1.22
N VAL A 94 -8.61 14.81 -2.24
CA VAL A 94 -8.06 16.17 -2.08
C VAL A 94 -8.67 17.07 -3.16
N ASN A 95 -9.39 18.10 -2.74
CA ASN A 95 -10.06 19.07 -3.62
C ASN A 95 -10.90 18.38 -4.71
N GLY A 96 -11.76 17.46 -4.32
CA GLY A 96 -12.69 16.81 -5.26
C GLY A 96 -12.08 15.69 -6.09
N SER A 97 -10.76 15.47 -5.97
CA SER A 97 -10.00 14.52 -6.80
C SER A 97 -9.46 13.36 -5.97
N CYS A 98 -9.57 12.14 -6.50
CA CYS A 98 -8.91 10.98 -5.93
C CYS A 98 -7.44 10.97 -6.37
N ARG A 99 -6.51 11.14 -5.42
CA ARG A 99 -5.07 11.25 -5.72
C ARG A 99 -4.28 10.09 -5.13
N ASN A 100 -3.17 9.77 -5.76
CA ASN A 100 -2.19 8.85 -5.21
C ASN A 100 -1.66 9.41 -3.87
N PRO A 101 -1.66 8.63 -2.77
CA PRO A 101 -1.18 9.09 -1.46
C PRO A 101 0.26 9.64 -1.52
N ASP A 102 1.16 8.98 -2.24
CA ASP A 102 2.58 9.38 -2.35
C ASP A 102 2.76 10.73 -3.05
N SER A 103 1.76 11.21 -3.79
CA SER A 103 1.75 12.56 -4.36
C SER A 103 1.37 13.66 -3.35
N ILE A 104 0.69 13.28 -2.27
CA ILE A 104 0.21 14.18 -1.20
C ILE A 104 1.28 14.37 -0.13
N ALA A 105 1.97 13.29 0.28
CA ALA A 105 3.10 13.37 1.22
C ALA A 105 4.21 14.34 0.74
N ARG A 106 4.31 14.60 -0.57
CA ARG A 106 5.20 15.62 -1.15
C ARG A 106 4.96 17.03 -0.61
N ARG A 107 3.78 17.31 -0.05
CA ARG A 107 3.34 18.66 0.34
C ARG A 107 3.57 18.99 1.82
N THR A 108 3.71 17.99 2.70
CA THR A 108 3.66 18.23 4.15
C THR A 108 5.02 18.48 4.80
N ASN A 109 6.15 18.24 4.10
CA ASN A 109 7.52 18.64 4.50
C ASN A 109 8.04 18.12 5.85
N GLN A 110 7.33 17.24 6.55
CA GLN A 110 7.63 16.94 7.97
C GLN A 110 8.50 15.70 8.19
N VAL A 111 8.47 14.74 7.26
CA VAL A 111 9.31 13.54 7.27
C VAL A 111 9.83 13.32 5.85
N PRO A 112 11.02 12.74 5.65
CA PRO A 112 11.46 12.34 4.31
C PRO A 112 10.45 11.38 3.67
N ALA A 113 9.54 11.92 2.87
CA ALA A 113 8.68 11.11 2.03
C ALA A 113 9.54 10.56 0.89
N CYS A 114 9.94 9.30 1.02
CA CYS A 114 10.79 8.63 0.06
C CYS A 114 9.97 7.93 -1.02
N PHE A 115 10.36 8.12 -2.27
CA PHE A 115 9.87 7.32 -3.37
C PHE A 115 10.48 5.94 -3.32
N ASP A 116 9.78 5.00 -3.93
CA ASP A 116 10.37 3.74 -4.32
C ASP A 116 11.51 3.98 -5.33
N TYR A 117 12.36 2.97 -5.51
CA TYR A 117 13.53 3.03 -6.37
C TYR A 117 13.49 1.93 -7.43
N ASP A 118 14.17 2.17 -8.56
CA ASP A 118 14.20 1.23 -9.68
C ASP A 118 14.93 -0.06 -9.30
N ARG A 119 14.42 -1.19 -9.82
CA ARG A 119 14.92 -2.54 -9.51
C ARG A 119 14.96 -3.41 -10.75
N MET A 120 15.88 -4.37 -10.74
CA MET A 120 15.98 -5.43 -11.75
C MET A 120 15.82 -6.80 -11.09
N LEU A 121 15.07 -7.70 -11.75
CA LEU A 121 14.94 -9.07 -11.30
C LEU A 121 16.23 -9.86 -11.58
N TYR A 122 16.82 -10.44 -10.54
CA TYR A 122 17.99 -11.30 -10.63
C TYR A 122 17.81 -12.53 -9.73
N ASN A 123 17.87 -13.73 -10.32
CA ASN A 123 17.71 -15.01 -9.60
C ASN A 123 16.45 -15.13 -8.70
N GLY A 124 15.37 -14.42 -9.05
CA GLY A 124 14.12 -14.44 -8.28
C GLY A 124 14.01 -13.37 -7.18
N GLU A 125 15.00 -12.49 -7.07
CA GLU A 125 15.03 -11.35 -6.16
C GLU A 125 15.06 -10.04 -6.96
N GLU A 126 14.28 -9.04 -6.54
CA GLU A 126 14.39 -7.69 -7.08
C GLU A 126 15.56 -6.98 -6.39
N ILE A 127 16.60 -6.62 -7.15
CA ILE A 127 17.77 -5.90 -6.63
C ILE A 127 17.76 -4.46 -7.14
N ALA A 128 18.30 -3.54 -6.35
CA ALA A 128 18.30 -2.12 -6.69
C ALA A 128 19.12 -1.86 -7.97
N GLU A 129 18.58 -1.06 -8.88
CA GLU A 129 19.35 -0.61 -10.05
C GLU A 129 20.45 0.37 -9.62
N GLU A 130 20.11 1.28 -8.71
CA GLU A 130 21.03 2.23 -8.09
C GLU A 130 20.94 2.19 -6.56
N CYS A 131 22.01 2.59 -5.87
CA CYS A 131 22.05 2.64 -4.41
C CYS A 131 21.46 3.93 -3.82
N LYS A 132 20.44 4.48 -4.50
CA LYS A 132 19.78 5.73 -4.11
C LYS A 132 18.27 5.60 -4.26
N LYS A 133 17.56 6.38 -3.45
CA LYS A 133 16.12 6.64 -3.60
C LYS A 133 15.89 8.13 -3.44
N SER A 134 14.96 8.70 -4.20
CA SER A 134 14.63 10.12 -4.08
C SER A 134 13.68 10.32 -2.90
N CYS A 135 13.96 11.27 -2.03
CA CYS A 135 13.12 11.62 -0.88
C CYS A 135 12.92 13.13 -0.80
N TYR A 136 11.77 13.57 -0.30
CA TYR A 136 11.54 14.97 0.03
C TYR A 136 12.15 15.32 1.39
N VAL A 137 13.36 15.89 1.40
CA VAL A 137 14.03 16.32 2.62
C VAL A 137 13.88 17.83 2.77
N ASN A 138 13.16 18.27 3.79
CA ASN A 138 12.83 19.70 4.04
C ASN A 138 12.18 20.36 2.81
N GLY A 139 11.24 19.67 2.17
CA GLY A 139 10.49 20.16 1.01
C GLY A 139 11.24 20.23 -0.31
N SER A 140 12.49 19.76 -0.35
CA SER A 140 13.26 19.60 -1.59
C SER A 140 13.47 18.13 -1.91
N LEU A 141 13.29 17.76 -3.18
CA LEU A 141 13.62 16.42 -3.65
C LEU A 141 15.14 16.23 -3.62
N LYS A 142 15.61 15.25 -2.86
CA LYS A 142 17.02 14.88 -2.73
C LYS A 142 17.17 13.38 -2.84
N ASP A 143 18.26 12.92 -3.45
CA ASP A 143 18.61 11.52 -3.40
C ASP A 143 19.22 11.17 -2.04
N VAL A 144 18.66 10.14 -1.41
CA VAL A 144 19.12 9.56 -0.16
C VAL A 144 19.67 8.18 -0.46
N ASN A 145 20.75 7.80 0.23
CA ASN A 145 21.37 6.50 0.04
C ASN A 145 20.42 5.38 0.46
N LEU A 146 20.40 4.30 -0.32
CA LEU A 146 19.85 3.03 0.16
C LEU A 146 20.69 2.51 1.32
N GLU A 147 20.07 1.66 2.13
CA GLU A 147 20.72 1.06 3.29
C GLU A 147 21.96 0.25 2.89
N ASN A 148 23.03 0.40 3.67
CA ASN A 148 24.25 -0.37 3.44
C ASN A 148 23.95 -1.88 3.56
N GLY A 149 24.43 -2.66 2.59
CA GLY A 149 24.14 -4.09 2.50
C GLY A 149 23.03 -4.46 1.51
N GLU A 150 22.28 -3.49 0.99
CA GLU A 150 21.30 -3.73 -0.09
C GLU A 150 22.00 -4.26 -1.35
N LYS A 151 21.41 -5.25 -2.03
CA LYS A 151 21.93 -5.73 -3.30
C LYS A 151 21.65 -4.73 -4.41
N CYS A 152 22.63 -4.53 -5.28
CA CYS A 152 22.53 -3.60 -6.39
C CYS A 152 23.14 -4.16 -7.67
N VAL A 153 22.75 -3.58 -8.81
CA VAL A 153 23.30 -3.91 -10.13
C VAL A 153 24.68 -3.30 -10.26
N TYR A 154 25.74 -4.11 -10.14
CA TYR A 154 27.11 -3.62 -10.31
C TYR A 154 27.49 -3.47 -11.78
N LYS A 155 27.02 -4.42 -12.61
CA LYS A 155 27.25 -4.40 -14.05
C LYS A 155 26.06 -4.97 -14.79
N LYS A 156 25.67 -4.30 -15.87
CA LYS A 156 24.69 -4.80 -16.84
C LYS A 156 25.41 -5.38 -18.06
N THR A 157 24.77 -6.37 -18.68
CA THR A 157 25.13 -6.85 -20.02
C THR A 157 23.93 -6.68 -20.92
N SER A 158 24.18 -6.19 -22.13
CA SER A 158 23.15 -6.11 -23.15
C SER A 158 22.98 -7.48 -23.82
N TYR A 159 21.73 -7.90 -23.98
CA TYR A 159 21.34 -9.12 -24.67
C TYR A 159 20.43 -8.76 -25.86
N LEU A 160 20.51 -9.52 -26.96
CA LEU A 160 19.71 -9.28 -28.17
C LEU A 160 19.95 -7.89 -28.81
N PHE A 161 21.18 -7.60 -29.25
CA PHE A 161 21.52 -6.39 -30.02
C PHE A 161 21.04 -5.05 -29.39
N GLY A 162 21.06 -4.90 -28.06
CA GLY A 162 20.64 -3.65 -27.41
C GLY A 162 19.19 -3.60 -26.94
N LEU A 163 18.37 -4.62 -27.22
CA LEU A 163 16.93 -4.58 -26.93
C LEU A 163 16.57 -4.94 -25.48
N SER A 164 17.48 -5.56 -24.73
CA SER A 164 17.24 -5.90 -23.31
C SER A 164 18.53 -5.87 -22.50
N GLU A 165 18.46 -5.33 -21.29
CA GLU A 165 19.55 -5.36 -20.33
C GLU A 165 19.32 -6.47 -19.29
N LYS A 166 20.36 -7.24 -18.99
CA LYS A 166 20.36 -8.21 -17.91
C LYS A 166 21.46 -7.89 -16.90
N VAL A 167 21.21 -8.21 -15.64
CA VAL A 167 22.20 -8.11 -14.57
C VAL A 167 23.32 -9.11 -14.84
N ALA A 168 24.55 -8.60 -14.98
CA ALA A 168 25.75 -9.39 -15.22
C ALA A 168 26.52 -9.67 -13.93
N GLU A 169 26.67 -8.64 -13.10
CA GLU A 169 27.33 -8.72 -11.81
C GLU A 169 26.48 -8.00 -10.76
N VAL A 170 26.34 -8.62 -9.59
CA VAL A 170 25.64 -8.05 -8.43
C VAL A 170 26.67 -7.49 -7.46
N GLY A 171 26.43 -6.28 -7.00
CA GLY A 171 27.20 -5.62 -5.96
C GLY A 171 26.38 -5.44 -4.68
N THR A 172 26.92 -4.62 -3.80
CA THR A 172 26.28 -4.23 -2.54
C THR A 172 26.35 -2.72 -2.38
N CYS A 173 25.29 -2.12 -1.86
CA CYS A 173 25.26 -0.70 -1.55
C CYS A 173 26.16 -0.39 -0.35
N GLN A 174 27.07 0.54 -0.57
CA GLN A 174 27.89 1.16 0.46
C GLN A 174 27.94 2.67 0.21
N ASP A 175 27.40 3.44 1.16
CA ASP A 175 27.41 4.90 1.16
C ASP A 175 26.87 5.50 -0.15
N GLY A 176 25.78 4.92 -0.66
CA GLY A 176 25.10 5.37 -1.88
C GLY A 176 25.73 4.89 -3.19
N ARG A 177 26.75 4.02 -3.14
CA ARG A 177 27.43 3.46 -4.32
C ARG A 177 27.30 1.94 -4.36
N CYS A 178 27.11 1.40 -5.57
CA CYS A 178 27.14 -0.04 -5.78
C CYS A 178 28.59 -0.52 -5.90
N ILE A 179 29.08 -1.25 -4.90
CA ILE A 179 30.43 -1.80 -4.90
C ILE A 179 30.41 -3.29 -5.24
N LYS A 180 31.42 -3.77 -5.98
CA LYS A 180 31.52 -5.18 -6.39
C LYS A 180 31.59 -6.17 -5.21
N LYS A 181 32.04 -5.72 -4.04
CA LYS A 181 32.24 -6.60 -2.90
C LYS A 181 30.92 -6.93 -2.21
N GLN A 182 30.66 -8.22 -2.06
CA GLN A 182 29.62 -8.75 -1.17
C GLN A 182 30.14 -8.77 0.27
N GLU A 183 30.31 -7.60 0.90
CA GLU A 183 30.78 -7.55 2.30
C GLU A 183 29.69 -7.90 3.31
N CYS A 184 28.44 -7.51 3.06
CA CYS A 184 27.28 -7.84 3.89
C CYS A 184 26.07 -7.98 2.97
N LEU A 185 25.52 -9.19 2.84
CA LEU A 185 24.42 -9.44 1.93
C LEU A 185 23.08 -9.44 2.66
N ARG A 186 22.22 -8.47 2.32
CA ARG A 186 20.80 -8.58 2.62
C ARG A 186 20.13 -9.50 1.61
N THR A 187 19.19 -10.29 2.09
CA THR A 187 18.32 -11.09 1.22
C THR A 187 16.90 -10.63 1.46
N LYS A 188 16.23 -10.18 0.40
CA LYS A 188 14.84 -9.74 0.48
C LYS A 188 13.93 -10.70 -0.25
N LEU A 189 12.70 -10.84 0.23
CA LEU A 189 11.64 -11.57 -0.44
C LEU A 189 10.63 -10.59 -1.02
N PRO A 190 10.24 -10.74 -2.30
CA PRO A 190 9.20 -9.92 -2.90
C PRO A 190 7.83 -10.26 -2.30
N VAL A 191 7.06 -9.24 -1.97
CA VAL A 191 5.66 -9.36 -1.55
C VAL A 191 4.74 -9.08 -2.75
N TYR A 192 5.08 -8.05 -3.52
CA TYR A 192 4.49 -7.73 -4.83
C TYR A 192 5.53 -6.96 -5.65
N PRO A 193 5.38 -6.80 -6.97
CA PRO A 193 6.34 -6.08 -7.81
C PRO A 193 6.63 -4.67 -7.27
N GLY A 194 7.90 -4.37 -7.02
CA GLY A 194 8.32 -3.11 -6.41
C GLY A 194 8.23 -3.07 -4.88
N PHE A 195 7.85 -4.14 -4.18
CA PHE A 195 7.89 -4.14 -2.71
C PHE A 195 8.41 -5.46 -2.15
N SER A 196 9.53 -5.36 -1.44
CA SER A 196 10.26 -6.49 -0.87
C SER A 196 10.65 -6.19 0.57
N VAL A 197 10.71 -7.22 1.40
CA VAL A 197 11.04 -7.13 2.83
C VAL A 197 12.23 -8.01 3.16
N ASP A 198 13.01 -7.66 4.19
CA ASP A 198 14.17 -8.45 4.59
C ASP A 198 13.76 -9.85 5.06
N LYS A 199 14.42 -10.88 4.53
CA LYS A 199 14.14 -12.27 4.91
C LYS A 199 14.50 -12.52 6.38
N GLU A 200 15.58 -11.91 6.86
CA GLU A 200 16.12 -12.12 8.20
C GLU A 200 16.55 -10.79 8.82
N CYS A 201 16.48 -10.70 10.15
CA CYS A 201 16.92 -9.53 10.92
C CYS A 201 18.42 -9.54 11.27
N THR A 202 19.14 -10.54 10.78
CA THR A 202 20.60 -10.62 10.87
C THR A 202 21.18 -10.82 9.50
N ILE A 203 22.23 -10.08 9.19
CA ILE A 203 23.01 -10.22 7.97
C ILE A 203 24.34 -10.87 8.30
N THR A 204 24.77 -11.77 7.42
CA THR A 204 26.11 -12.36 7.50
C THR A 204 27.04 -11.51 6.64
N CYS A 205 28.12 -11.04 7.26
CA CYS A 205 29.16 -10.30 6.57
C CYS A 205 30.43 -11.18 6.38
N ASN A 206 31.32 -10.78 5.48
CA ASN A 206 32.59 -11.46 5.24
C ASN A 206 33.36 -11.68 6.56
N ARG A 207 33.86 -12.91 6.77
CA ARG A 207 34.48 -13.41 8.01
C ARG A 207 33.51 -13.80 9.15
N SER A 208 32.29 -14.21 8.82
CA SER A 208 31.32 -14.82 9.77
C SER A 208 30.74 -13.86 10.80
N SER A 209 31.10 -12.57 10.77
CA SER A 209 30.51 -11.58 11.65
C SER A 209 29.04 -11.39 11.29
N ARG A 210 28.15 -11.57 12.27
CA ARG A 210 26.73 -11.25 12.14
C ARG A 210 26.49 -9.81 12.55
N LYS A 211 25.82 -9.04 11.70
CA LYS A 211 25.32 -7.71 12.03
C LYS A 211 23.79 -7.79 12.15
N GLN A 212 23.24 -7.17 13.18
CA GLN A 212 21.81 -7.02 13.34
C GLN A 212 21.32 -5.86 12.48
N LEU A 213 20.15 -6.04 11.85
CA LEU A 213 19.44 -4.94 11.21
C LEU A 213 18.86 -4.02 12.29
N ASP A 214 18.60 -2.77 11.90
CA ASP A 214 18.08 -1.76 12.81
C ASP A 214 16.71 -2.17 13.34
N ASN A 215 16.45 -1.90 14.63
CA ASN A 215 15.17 -2.19 15.23
C ASN A 215 14.05 -1.46 14.49
N GLY A 216 12.95 -2.16 14.19
CA GLY A 216 11.84 -1.65 13.40
C GLY A 216 11.95 -1.88 11.88
N THR A 217 13.05 -2.44 11.38
CA THR A 217 13.17 -2.88 9.98
C THR A 217 12.10 -3.94 9.66
N MET A 218 11.39 -3.82 8.54
CA MET A 218 10.40 -4.82 8.15
C MET A 218 11.06 -6.13 7.73
N CYS A 219 10.56 -7.24 8.27
CA CYS A 219 11.12 -8.56 8.02
C CYS A 219 10.03 -9.60 7.75
N VAL A 220 10.42 -10.71 7.15
CA VAL A 220 9.51 -11.84 6.89
C VAL A 220 9.31 -12.64 8.17
N LEU A 221 8.08 -12.63 8.69
CA LEU A 221 7.72 -13.41 9.87
C LEU A 221 7.25 -14.82 9.49
N ARG A 222 6.50 -14.93 8.38
CA ARG A 222 5.98 -16.21 7.88
C ARG A 222 5.97 -16.24 6.36
N THR A 223 6.33 -17.40 5.83
CA THR A 223 6.26 -17.71 4.39
C THR A 223 5.52 -19.00 4.16
N SER A 224 4.92 -19.13 2.99
CA SER A 224 4.52 -20.42 2.43
C SER A 224 5.23 -20.70 1.12
N SER A 225 5.23 -21.97 0.73
CA SER A 225 5.67 -22.40 -0.58
C SER A 225 4.44 -22.46 -1.47
N SER A 226 4.35 -21.62 -2.49
CA SER A 226 3.32 -21.80 -3.51
C SER A 226 3.81 -22.74 -4.61
N GLY A 227 2.84 -23.43 -5.21
CA GLY A 227 3.06 -24.29 -6.37
C GLY A 227 3.79 -23.56 -7.49
N PHE A 228 4.66 -24.32 -8.15
CA PHE A 228 5.55 -23.93 -9.24
C PHE A 228 5.05 -22.79 -10.15
N SER A 229 5.86 -21.74 -10.29
CA SER A 229 5.69 -20.74 -11.34
C SER A 229 6.30 -21.27 -12.66
N PHE A 230 5.54 -21.20 -13.76
CA PHE A 230 5.99 -21.53 -15.10
C PHE A 230 6.88 -20.40 -15.65
N GLY A 231 8.18 -20.47 -15.36
CA GLY A 231 9.22 -19.70 -16.05
C GLY A 231 9.79 -20.47 -17.24
N SER A 232 9.89 -19.80 -18.40
CA SER A 232 10.32 -20.32 -19.71
C SER A 232 11.39 -21.43 -19.71
N PHE A 233 11.04 -22.51 -20.40
CA PHE A 233 11.86 -23.56 -21.02
C PHE A 233 12.79 -24.45 -20.18
N PHE A 234 13.18 -24.12 -18.95
CA PHE A 234 13.96 -25.05 -18.10
C PHE A 234 13.72 -24.83 -16.59
N GLY A 235 12.96 -25.74 -15.97
CA GLY A 235 12.91 -25.94 -14.52
C GLY A 235 11.85 -25.13 -13.77
N THR A 236 10.95 -25.85 -13.11
CA THR A 236 9.98 -25.26 -12.18
C THR A 236 10.68 -24.90 -10.87
N LYS A 237 10.74 -23.61 -10.51
CA LYS A 237 11.25 -23.19 -9.19
C LYS A 237 10.08 -22.95 -8.24
N PRO A 238 10.15 -23.44 -6.98
CA PRO A 238 9.17 -23.08 -5.97
C PRO A 238 9.26 -21.57 -5.71
N THR A 239 8.13 -20.89 -5.74
CA THR A 239 8.03 -19.48 -5.38
C THR A 239 7.70 -19.38 -3.89
N THR A 240 8.55 -18.68 -3.14
CA THR A 240 8.29 -18.38 -1.73
C THR A 240 7.33 -17.19 -1.67
N ILE A 241 6.17 -17.37 -1.05
CA ILE A 241 5.20 -16.30 -0.81
C ILE A 241 5.37 -15.81 0.61
N VAL A 242 5.43 -14.48 0.78
CA VAL A 242 5.41 -13.83 2.09
C VAL A 242 3.97 -13.75 2.58
N GLU A 243 3.66 -14.41 3.68
CA GLU A 243 2.30 -14.43 4.26
C GLU A 243 2.16 -13.43 5.39
N GLU A 244 3.24 -13.16 6.12
CA GLU A 244 3.21 -12.28 7.29
C GLU A 244 4.52 -11.49 7.41
N ILE A 245 4.38 -10.19 7.67
CA ILE A 245 5.48 -9.25 7.86
C ILE A 245 5.55 -8.90 9.35
N GLY A 246 6.75 -9.01 9.91
CA GLY A 246 7.09 -8.59 11.26
C GLY A 246 8.02 -7.37 11.24
N ILE A 247 8.58 -7.08 12.42
CA ILE A 247 9.64 -6.09 12.58
C ILE A 247 10.86 -6.73 13.24
N CYS A 248 12.04 -6.21 12.91
CA CYS A 248 13.26 -6.59 13.60
C CYS A 248 13.28 -6.01 15.00
N ASP A 249 13.49 -6.87 15.99
CA ASP A 249 13.80 -6.52 17.36
C ASP A 249 14.95 -7.40 17.84
N SER A 250 16.07 -6.77 18.20
CA SER A 250 17.22 -7.44 18.80
C SER A 250 17.74 -8.61 17.93
N GLY A 251 17.71 -8.42 16.61
CA GLY A 251 18.15 -9.40 15.61
C GLY A 251 17.15 -10.52 15.30
N LYS A 252 15.91 -10.49 15.84
CA LYS A 252 14.85 -11.45 15.51
C LYS A 252 13.71 -10.76 14.79
N CYS A 253 13.07 -11.46 13.87
CA CYS A 253 11.81 -11.00 13.28
C CYS A 253 10.67 -11.35 14.23
N VAL A 254 9.98 -10.35 14.76
CA VAL A 254 8.88 -10.51 15.72
C VAL A 254 7.61 -9.92 15.18
N LYS A 255 6.46 -10.42 15.65
CA LYS A 255 5.16 -9.82 15.36
C LYS A 255 5.13 -8.41 15.95
N ARG A 256 4.65 -7.43 15.19
CA ARG A 256 4.46 -6.08 15.69
C ARG A 256 3.34 -6.07 16.75
N ASP A 257 3.49 -5.23 17.75
CA ASP A 257 2.49 -5.02 18.79
C ASP A 257 1.12 -4.67 18.20
N GLY A 258 0.08 -5.14 18.86
CA GLY A 258 -1.29 -4.79 18.51
C GLY A 258 -1.56 -3.30 18.73
N TYR A 259 -2.41 -2.74 17.89
CA TYR A 259 -2.87 -1.37 18.00
C TYR A 259 -4.37 -1.29 17.74
N LYS A 260 -5.09 -0.62 18.64
CA LYS A 260 -6.48 -0.25 18.47
C LYS A 260 -6.58 1.26 18.49
N VAL A 261 -7.25 1.83 17.49
CA VAL A 261 -7.46 3.27 17.44
C VAL A 261 -8.14 3.71 18.73
N PRO A 262 -7.61 4.72 19.43
CA PRO A 262 -8.28 5.27 20.59
C PRO A 262 -9.59 5.92 20.16
N THR A 263 -10.58 5.88 21.04
CA THR A 263 -11.86 6.56 20.85
C THR A 263 -11.61 8.06 20.63
N HIS A 264 -12.25 8.64 19.61
CA HIS A 264 -12.17 10.07 19.36
C HIS A 264 -12.97 10.84 20.41
N ASN A 265 -12.30 11.66 21.21
CA ASN A 265 -12.94 12.53 22.19
C ASN A 265 -13.46 13.78 21.47
N SER A 266 -14.68 13.71 20.93
CA SER A 266 -15.26 14.83 20.19
C SER A 266 -15.84 15.90 21.11
N THR A 267 -15.68 17.16 20.70
CA THR A 267 -16.36 18.31 21.31
C THR A 267 -17.73 18.59 20.69
N LYS A 268 -18.02 18.02 19.51
CA LYS A 268 -19.22 18.31 18.70
C LYS A 268 -19.99 17.06 18.26
N GLY A 269 -19.74 15.92 18.89
CA GLY A 269 -20.38 14.64 18.54
C GLY A 269 -19.91 14.06 17.20
N CYS A 270 -18.72 14.43 16.75
CA CYS A 270 -18.06 13.90 15.57
C CYS A 270 -17.50 12.50 15.84
N ASN A 271 -17.52 11.63 14.82
CA ASN A 271 -17.04 10.27 14.97
C ASN A 271 -15.95 9.95 13.94
N GLY A 272 -14.89 9.29 14.42
CA GLY A 272 -13.83 8.79 13.57
C GLY A 272 -14.27 7.52 12.84
N THR A 273 -13.94 7.41 11.56
CA THR A 273 -14.10 6.15 10.85
C THR A 273 -12.85 5.31 11.02
N ASP A 274 -13.02 4.09 11.52
CA ASP A 274 -11.93 3.14 11.76
C ASP A 274 -12.03 1.92 10.83
N VAL A 275 -10.87 1.37 10.48
CA VAL A 275 -10.71 0.20 9.60
C VAL A 275 -10.19 -0.95 10.43
N PHE A 276 -11.00 -2.00 10.55
CA PHE A 276 -10.56 -3.26 11.11
C PHE A 276 -9.72 -4.00 10.08
N ILE A 277 -8.45 -4.28 10.42
CA ILE A 277 -7.54 -5.05 9.57
C ILE A 277 -7.44 -6.48 10.07
N ASN A 278 -7.26 -6.66 11.39
CA ASN A 278 -7.32 -7.97 12.07
C ASN A 278 -7.58 -7.78 13.58
N GLU A 279 -7.67 -8.89 14.32
CA GLU A 279 -7.92 -8.92 15.77
C GLU A 279 -6.95 -8.05 16.58
N ASN A 280 -5.72 -7.88 16.12
CA ASN A 280 -4.70 -7.08 16.80
C ASN A 280 -4.53 -5.68 16.21
N LEU A 281 -5.17 -5.36 15.08
CA LEU A 281 -4.95 -4.10 14.38
C LEU A 281 -6.25 -3.45 13.88
N THR A 282 -6.52 -2.26 14.39
CA THR A 282 -7.56 -1.37 13.89
C THR A 282 -6.93 0.02 13.76
N VAL A 283 -7.07 0.64 12.60
CA VAL A 283 -6.45 1.94 12.27
C VAL A 283 -7.51 2.94 11.82
N ALA A 284 -7.24 4.23 11.93
CA ALA A 284 -8.12 5.26 11.40
C ALA A 284 -8.20 5.15 9.87
N SER A 285 -9.37 5.31 9.25
CA SER A 285 -9.48 5.39 7.79
C SER A 285 -8.75 6.62 7.24
N HIS A 286 -8.90 7.74 7.94
CA HIS A 286 -8.24 9.02 7.70
C HIS A 286 -8.15 9.80 9.03
N CYS A 287 -7.46 10.94 9.02
CA CYS A 287 -7.09 11.67 10.23
C CYS A 287 -8.08 12.75 10.65
N GLN A 288 -9.30 12.67 10.14
CA GLN A 288 -10.41 13.54 10.53
C GLN A 288 -11.59 12.71 11.04
N ALA A 289 -12.39 13.31 11.90
CA ALA A 289 -13.64 12.77 12.40
C ALA A 289 -14.79 13.56 11.78
N GLU A 290 -15.80 12.85 11.26
CA GLU A 290 -16.93 13.47 10.56
C GLU A 290 -18.03 13.82 11.57
N CYS A 291 -18.58 15.03 11.45
CA CYS A 291 -19.63 15.56 12.32
C CYS A 291 -20.99 15.51 11.61
N SER A 292 -22.10 15.42 12.35
CA SER A 292 -23.45 15.33 11.77
C SER A 292 -23.89 16.59 11.00
N ASP A 293 -23.27 17.73 11.29
CA ASP A 293 -23.50 19.00 10.60
C ASP A 293 -22.70 19.14 9.28
N GLY A 294 -21.93 18.11 8.91
CA GLY A 294 -21.08 18.11 7.71
C GLY A 294 -19.70 18.73 7.91
N THR A 295 -19.37 19.20 9.12
CA THR A 295 -18.01 19.63 9.47
C THR A 295 -17.11 18.45 9.85
N SER A 296 -15.83 18.72 10.06
CA SER A 296 -14.86 17.73 10.54
C SER A 296 -13.99 18.27 11.68
N GLU A 297 -13.53 17.36 12.53
CA GLU A 297 -12.53 17.62 13.57
C GLU A 297 -11.25 16.84 13.27
N HIS A 298 -10.08 17.42 13.54
CA HIS A 298 -8.84 16.67 13.48
C HIS A 298 -8.82 15.60 14.57
N ARG A 299 -8.41 14.39 14.21
CA ARG A 299 -8.10 13.36 15.19
C ARG A 299 -6.76 13.67 15.87
N ALA A 300 -6.53 13.04 17.02
CA ALA A 300 -5.29 13.21 17.77
C ALA A 300 -4.04 12.89 16.92
N MET A 301 -2.94 13.57 17.22
CA MET A 301 -1.64 13.28 16.59
C MET A 301 -1.18 11.85 16.91
N ASP A 302 -0.33 11.30 16.03
CA ASP A 302 0.34 10.01 16.15
C ASP A 302 -0.56 8.76 16.18
N ILE A 303 -1.89 8.92 16.08
CA ILE A 303 -2.77 7.75 15.88
C ILE A 303 -2.47 7.11 14.53
N LEU A 304 -2.52 5.78 14.46
CA LEU A 304 -2.29 5.09 13.20
C LEU A 304 -3.48 5.25 12.25
N CYS A 305 -3.17 5.47 10.98
CA CYS A 305 -4.15 5.65 9.92
C CYS A 305 -3.83 4.77 8.70
N LEU A 306 -4.82 4.44 7.89
CA LEU A 306 -4.62 3.70 6.65
C LEU A 306 -4.07 4.65 5.58
N TRP A 307 -2.79 4.47 5.23
CA TRP A 307 -2.13 5.27 4.20
C TRP A 307 -2.56 4.81 2.80
N LEU A 308 -2.43 3.51 2.54
CA LEU A 308 -2.71 2.90 1.25
C LEU A 308 -3.24 1.48 1.45
N TYR A 309 -4.30 1.13 0.74
CA TYR A 309 -4.71 -0.24 0.49
C TYR A 309 -4.36 -0.66 -0.93
N ARG A 310 -3.90 -1.90 -1.09
CA ARG A 310 -3.65 -2.54 -2.38
C ARG A 310 -4.05 -4.01 -2.33
N ARG A 311 -4.77 -4.49 -3.34
CA ARG A 311 -4.99 -5.91 -3.59
C ARG A 311 -3.96 -6.43 -4.58
N HIS A 312 -3.32 -7.55 -4.25
CA HIS A 312 -2.41 -8.23 -5.16
C HIS A 312 -2.58 -9.75 -5.02
N GLU A 313 -2.97 -10.40 -6.11
CA GLU A 313 -3.34 -11.82 -6.12
C GLU A 313 -4.40 -12.17 -5.06
N HIS A 314 -4.00 -12.88 -4.00
CA HIS A 314 -4.85 -13.28 -2.89
C HIS A 314 -4.56 -12.47 -1.62
N LEU A 315 -3.66 -11.49 -1.65
CA LEU A 315 -3.28 -10.67 -0.50
C LEU A 315 -3.93 -9.29 -0.56
N ASP A 316 -4.58 -8.91 0.54
CA ASP A 316 -4.95 -7.55 0.87
C ASP A 316 -3.78 -6.92 1.64
N ILE A 317 -3.18 -5.88 1.06
CA ILE A 317 -1.99 -5.20 1.56
C ILE A 317 -2.39 -3.83 2.11
N PHE A 318 -2.12 -3.61 3.39
CA PHE A 318 -2.40 -2.37 4.09
C PHE A 318 -1.08 -1.69 4.46
N LYS A 319 -0.78 -0.53 3.87
CA LYS A 319 0.28 0.36 4.34
C LYS A 319 -0.30 1.31 5.38
N ILE A 320 0.33 1.38 6.54
CA ILE A 320 -0.15 2.13 7.69
C ILE A 320 0.71 3.38 7.83
N GLY A 321 0.05 4.51 8.05
CA GLY A 321 0.64 5.80 8.35
C GLY A 321 0.38 6.23 9.80
N PHE A 322 0.62 7.50 10.08
CA PHE A 322 0.26 8.14 11.34
C PHE A 322 -0.39 9.50 11.09
N CYS A 323 -1.25 9.93 12.00
CA CYS A 323 -1.92 11.21 11.87
C CYS A 323 -1.04 12.36 12.33
N TYR A 324 -0.94 13.37 11.47
CA TYR A 324 -0.27 14.62 11.78
C TYR A 324 -1.08 15.78 11.21
N CYS A 325 -1.49 16.73 12.07
CA CYS A 325 -2.28 17.91 11.68
C CYS A 325 -3.51 17.59 10.81
N GLY A 326 -4.24 16.50 11.10
CA GLY A 326 -5.44 16.11 10.36
C GLY A 326 -5.18 15.40 9.03
N ILE A 327 -3.91 15.11 8.72
CA ILE A 327 -3.44 14.41 7.51
C ILE A 327 -2.84 13.07 7.92
N CYS A 328 -3.03 12.04 7.09
CA CYS A 328 -2.38 10.75 7.28
C CYS A 328 -1.03 10.74 6.59
N GLU A 329 0.08 10.71 7.33
CA GLU A 329 1.42 10.67 6.76
C GLU A 329 1.96 9.25 6.62
N PRO A 330 2.78 8.96 5.59
CA PRO A 330 3.34 7.62 5.40
C PRO A 330 4.28 7.23 6.54
N ARG A 331 4.25 5.95 6.92
CA ARG A 331 5.23 5.33 7.81
C ARG A 331 5.88 4.16 7.07
N ASP A 332 7.10 4.38 6.58
CA ASP A 332 7.81 3.47 5.66
C ASP A 332 8.00 2.03 6.16
N ASN A 333 7.86 1.80 7.48
CA ASN A 333 8.09 0.50 8.10
C ASN A 333 6.83 -0.18 8.66
N TYR A 334 5.63 0.17 8.18
CA TYR A 334 4.39 -0.50 8.63
C TYR A 334 3.51 -0.97 7.47
N VAL A 335 3.70 -2.23 7.07
CA VAL A 335 2.85 -2.92 6.10
C VAL A 335 2.29 -4.19 6.72
N VAL A 336 1.00 -4.45 6.49
CA VAL A 336 0.29 -5.64 6.96
C VAL A 336 -0.32 -6.36 5.78
N LEU A 337 -0.16 -7.68 5.77
CA LEU A 337 -0.72 -8.59 4.77
C LEU A 337 -1.88 -9.35 5.39
N VAL A 338 -2.98 -9.48 4.65
CA VAL A 338 -4.15 -10.27 5.02
C VAL A 338 -4.53 -11.16 3.83
N ASP A 339 -4.77 -12.44 4.08
CA ASP A 339 -5.29 -13.34 3.03
C ASP A 339 -6.75 -12.98 2.72
N SER A 340 -6.99 -12.46 1.52
CA SER A 340 -8.32 -12.09 1.03
C SER A 340 -9.27 -13.29 0.91
N LYS A 341 -8.75 -14.52 0.81
CA LYS A 341 -9.56 -15.75 0.75
C LYS A 341 -9.97 -16.24 2.15
N ASN A 342 -9.22 -15.86 3.17
CA ASN A 342 -9.47 -16.19 4.57
C ASN A 342 -9.39 -14.91 5.43
N PRO A 343 -10.29 -13.93 5.19
CA PRO A 343 -10.22 -12.65 5.87
C PRO A 343 -10.51 -12.80 7.38
N PRO A 344 -9.87 -12.01 8.23
CA PRO A 344 -10.10 -12.04 9.67
C PRO A 344 -11.54 -11.64 9.99
N VAL A 345 -12.11 -12.30 10.99
CA VAL A 345 -13.45 -12.00 11.49
C VAL A 345 -13.31 -11.10 12.71
N LYS A 346 -14.08 -10.02 12.75
CA LYS A 346 -14.17 -9.20 13.95
C LYS A 346 -15.01 -9.97 14.96
N ASP A 347 -14.39 -10.44 16.05
CA ASP A 347 -15.14 -10.98 17.18
C ASP A 347 -16.17 -9.94 17.59
N LYS A 348 -17.44 -10.31 17.48
CA LYS A 348 -18.54 -9.52 18.01
C LYS A 348 -18.49 -9.69 19.52
N ASP A 349 -17.61 -8.97 20.19
CA ASP A 349 -17.81 -8.67 21.60
C ASP A 349 -19.19 -8.04 21.72
N HIS A 350 -20.11 -8.81 22.30
CA HIS A 350 -21.30 -8.35 23.02
C HIS A 350 -21.84 -6.99 22.55
N LEU A 351 -22.45 -6.97 21.36
CA LEU A 351 -23.66 -6.17 21.23
C LEU A 351 -24.65 -6.81 22.21
N LEU A 352 -24.61 -6.35 23.46
CA LEU A 352 -25.79 -6.32 24.29
C LEU A 352 -26.86 -5.65 23.44
N GLU A 353 -27.69 -6.49 22.82
CA GLU A 353 -29.12 -6.23 22.79
C GLU A 353 -29.53 -5.93 24.23
N SER A 354 -29.45 -4.66 24.60
CA SER A 354 -30.11 -4.16 25.79
C SER A 354 -31.00 -3.00 25.36
N CYS A 355 -32.22 -3.43 25.02
CA CYS A 355 -33.51 -2.74 25.05
C CYS A 355 -33.73 -1.51 24.15
#